data_AF-A0AAU3RIG4-F1
#
_entry.id   AF-A0AAU3RIG4-F1
#
_cell.length_a   1.000
_cell.length_b   1.000
_cell.length_c   1.000
_cell.angle_alpha   90.00
_cell.angle_beta   90.00
_cell.angle_gamma   90.00
#
_symmetry.space_group_name_H-M   'P 1'
#
loop_
_entity.id
_entity.type
_entity.pdbx_description
1 polymer ?
#
loop_
_entity_poly.entity_id
_entity_poly.type
_entity_poly.pdbx_seq_one_letter_code
_entity_poly.pdbx_strand_id
1 'polypeptide(L)'
;MTQVTEHGTPLSAAPRAGVRRRSPAAAACVVGGAVAAGLGLGFLAVLVIVLWISSPYPDSGPGGALHLAAGLWLLAHGTELVRYDTLSGVPAPVGMTPLLLVVLPVLLMRRAARLGSAAEEDDEEVLPAGAVFSAVLCGYLAVGALVTVYAAGGPLPADPISAAWHVPLVAVLAAAAGVWGARGRPLGPLPSWLPRGVRKAVVRPRYALALRAGAGGALVLLGGGALVVGASLAWHGAEVQYSFLSLTGVWSGRFAVLLLALTLMPNAMVWGASYALGPGFALGAGATATPLGFPGAPGLPRFPLLAALPAEGPGTPLTWAVAGVPVVAGLAVGWFAVRRAREVSYGETALTAALGAVVCGLAMTGLAAASAGPLGSRRLSEFGPVWWTTGVAAFAWTAVLAVPVAVAVHAWRTRPAIGPAALEGDEAVAVDDGWHDSGVREIRWAAMRKAAGALIPDIAVPPVPAAPEVPAAVPAGRGRRAVTVVSGLDLDPGLLAGVAGVAGPGGAAEAVSVPLAPPVVGARVLARRKPPPE
;
A
#
# COMPACT_ATOMS: atom_id res chain seq x y z
N MET A 1 -7.43 -10.96 -79.89
CA MET A 1 -6.42 -10.40 -78.96
C MET A 1 -5.91 -11.54 -78.09
N THR A 2 -4.61 -11.79 -78.07
CA THR A 2 -3.97 -12.81 -77.22
C THR A 2 -3.31 -12.11 -76.03
N GLN A 3 -3.76 -12.41 -74.81
CA GLN A 3 -3.18 -11.84 -73.59
C GLN A 3 -2.21 -12.87 -72.98
N VAL A 4 -0.93 -12.50 -72.90
CA VAL A 4 0.15 -13.37 -72.40
C VAL A 4 0.32 -13.19 -70.90
N THR A 5 0.62 -14.26 -70.19
CA THR A 5 0.87 -14.29 -68.75
C THR A 5 2.36 -14.12 -68.44
N GLU A 6 2.65 -13.35 -67.39
CA GLU A 6 3.94 -13.45 -66.67
C GLU A 6 3.68 -13.74 -65.18
N HIS A 7 4.53 -14.59 -64.60
CA HIS A 7 4.52 -14.93 -63.18
C HIS A 7 5.88 -14.58 -62.59
N GLY A 8 5.98 -13.39 -61.97
CA GLY A 8 7.16 -12.98 -61.22
C GLY A 8 7.24 -13.69 -59.87
N THR A 9 8.21 -14.59 -59.70
CA THR A 9 8.50 -15.24 -58.41
C THR A 9 9.11 -14.25 -57.41
N PRO A 10 8.54 -14.04 -56.22
CA PRO A 10 9.13 -13.14 -55.22
C PRO A 10 10.36 -13.77 -54.55
N LEU A 11 11.50 -13.08 -54.64
CA LEU A 11 12.74 -13.47 -53.97
C LEU A 11 12.63 -13.32 -52.45
N SER A 12 13.16 -14.29 -51.69
CA SER A 12 13.16 -14.23 -50.22
C SER A 12 14.08 -13.12 -49.69
N ALA A 13 13.50 -12.17 -48.94
CA ALA A 13 14.26 -11.14 -48.27
C ALA A 13 15.02 -11.69 -47.05
N ALA A 14 16.35 -11.59 -47.05
CA ALA A 14 17.18 -11.98 -45.92
C ALA A 14 16.92 -11.09 -44.68
N PRO A 15 17.02 -11.63 -43.45
CA PRO A 15 16.77 -10.86 -42.23
C PRO A 15 17.87 -9.80 -42.02
N ARG A 16 17.49 -8.52 -42.11
CA ARG A 16 18.42 -7.41 -41.80
C ARG A 16 18.79 -7.44 -40.32
N ALA A 17 20.09 -7.50 -40.03
CA ALA A 17 20.60 -7.42 -38.66
C ALA A 17 20.15 -6.12 -37.99
N GLY A 18 19.47 -6.24 -36.85
CA GLY A 18 18.85 -5.10 -36.15
C GLY A 18 19.89 -4.17 -35.52
N VAL A 19 20.22 -3.07 -36.19
CA VAL A 19 20.94 -1.95 -35.57
C VAL A 19 20.09 -1.42 -34.41
N ARG A 20 20.57 -1.62 -33.18
CA ARG A 20 19.92 -1.09 -31.96
C ARG A 20 19.94 0.43 -31.98
N ARG A 21 18.88 1.06 -32.50
CA ARG A 21 18.57 2.46 -32.19
C ARG A 21 18.45 2.58 -30.68
N ARG A 22 19.20 3.50 -30.07
CA ARG A 22 19.06 3.85 -28.65
C ARG A 22 17.83 4.73 -28.54
N SER A 23 16.77 4.25 -27.89
CA SER A 23 15.55 5.05 -27.74
C SER A 23 15.77 6.20 -26.74
N PRO A 24 15.32 7.42 -27.05
CA PRO A 24 15.57 8.59 -26.20
C PRO A 24 14.90 8.44 -24.82
N ALA A 25 13.68 7.91 -24.77
CA ALA A 25 12.97 7.58 -23.53
C ALA A 25 13.77 6.65 -22.60
N ALA A 26 14.53 5.69 -23.14
CA ALA A 26 15.36 4.80 -22.34
C ALA A 26 16.58 5.54 -21.74
N ALA A 27 17.18 6.47 -22.49
CA ALA A 27 18.23 7.34 -21.97
C ALA A 27 17.68 8.30 -20.88
N ALA A 28 16.49 8.87 -21.08
CA ALA A 28 15.80 9.69 -20.08
C ALA A 28 15.52 8.90 -18.79
N CYS A 29 15.11 7.63 -18.90
CA CYS A 29 14.95 6.75 -17.73
C CYS A 29 16.28 6.48 -16.99
N VAL A 30 17.39 6.26 -17.70
CA VAL A 30 18.74 6.14 -17.08
C VAL A 30 19.12 7.43 -16.35
N VAL A 31 18.94 8.59 -16.99
CA VAL A 31 19.20 9.89 -16.35
C VAL A 31 18.31 10.10 -15.12
N GLY A 32 17.03 9.73 -15.17
CA GLY A 32 16.12 9.79 -14.02
C GLY A 32 16.58 8.94 -12.83
N GLY A 33 17.15 7.76 -13.09
CA GLY A 33 17.78 6.91 -12.06
C GLY A 33 19.04 7.56 -11.45
N ALA A 34 19.93 8.09 -12.29
CA ALA A 34 21.14 8.77 -11.84
C ALA A 34 20.82 10.05 -11.04
N VAL A 35 19.82 10.83 -11.47
CA VAL A 35 19.33 12.02 -10.76
C VAL A 35 18.69 11.64 -9.42
N ALA A 36 17.95 10.53 -9.33
CA ALA A 36 17.40 10.06 -8.05
C ALA A 36 18.50 9.68 -7.04
N ALA A 37 19.60 9.08 -7.49
CA ALA A 37 20.77 8.81 -6.64
C ALA A 37 21.47 10.12 -6.24
N GLY A 38 21.77 10.98 -7.21
CA GLY A 38 22.46 12.26 -7.02
C GLY A 38 21.71 13.24 -6.12
N LEU A 39 20.38 13.31 -6.19
CA LEU A 39 19.57 14.12 -5.27
C LEU A 39 19.62 13.59 -3.83
N GLY A 40 19.61 12.26 -3.65
CA GLY A 40 19.72 11.64 -2.33
C GLY A 40 21.09 11.89 -1.69
N LEU A 41 22.16 11.75 -2.48
CA LEU A 41 23.53 12.03 -2.05
C LEU A 41 23.72 13.53 -1.78
N GLY A 42 23.26 14.40 -2.68
CA GLY A 42 23.38 15.85 -2.58
C GLY A 42 22.67 16.43 -1.36
N PHE A 43 21.49 15.91 -1.01
CA PHE A 43 20.78 16.29 0.22
C PHE A 43 21.61 16.00 1.48
N LEU A 44 22.19 14.79 1.57
CA LEU A 44 23.06 14.41 2.69
C LEU A 44 24.38 15.19 2.68
N ALA A 45 24.96 15.45 1.51
CA ALA A 45 26.17 16.27 1.37
C ALA A 45 25.95 17.70 1.87
N VAL A 46 24.84 18.36 1.49
CA VAL A 46 24.48 19.69 1.98
C VAL A 46 24.27 19.66 3.50
N LEU A 47 23.55 18.68 4.04
CA LEU A 47 23.30 18.57 5.48
C LEU A 47 24.60 18.40 6.29
N VAL A 48 25.49 17.50 5.86
CA VAL A 48 26.77 17.25 6.54
C VAL A 48 27.72 18.44 6.39
N ILE A 49 27.79 19.06 5.21
CA ILE A 49 28.63 20.26 4.99
C ILE A 49 28.13 21.45 5.84
N VAL A 50 26.82 21.67 5.96
CA VAL A 50 26.28 22.74 6.83
C VAL A 50 26.63 22.48 8.30
N LEU A 51 26.48 21.25 8.80
CA LEU A 51 26.89 20.87 10.16
C LEU A 51 28.41 21.01 10.38
N TRP A 52 29.21 20.68 9.37
CA TRP A 52 30.67 20.77 9.38
C TRP A 52 31.17 22.22 9.40
N ILE A 53 30.67 23.09 8.50
CA ILE A 53 30.96 24.54 8.50
C ILE A 53 30.52 25.19 9.82
N SER A 54 29.44 24.71 10.43
CA SER A 54 28.94 25.21 11.72
C SER A 54 29.73 24.69 12.93
N SER A 55 30.76 23.84 12.75
CA SER A 55 31.59 23.35 13.86
C SER A 55 32.72 24.34 14.19
N PRO A 56 32.86 24.79 15.45
CA PRO A 56 33.98 25.65 15.86
C PRO A 56 35.35 24.98 15.66
N TYR A 57 35.39 23.65 15.73
CA TYR A 57 36.57 22.82 15.50
C TYR A 57 36.12 21.64 14.61
N PRO A 58 36.40 21.67 13.30
CA PRO A 58 36.15 20.54 12.41
C PRO A 58 37.37 19.61 12.37
N ASP A 59 37.23 18.36 12.85
CA ASP A 59 38.32 17.37 12.94
C ASP A 59 38.84 16.85 11.59
N SER A 60 38.27 17.31 10.48
CA SER A 60 38.63 16.90 9.11
C SER A 60 38.33 18.01 8.12
N GLY A 61 38.98 17.99 6.94
CA GLY A 61 38.69 18.93 5.84
C GLY A 61 37.34 18.65 5.15
N PRO A 62 36.91 19.49 4.18
CA PRO A 62 35.62 19.34 3.50
C PRO A 62 35.49 18.01 2.74
N GLY A 63 36.61 17.40 2.30
CA GLY A 63 36.61 16.04 1.76
C GLY A 63 36.12 15.00 2.77
N GLY A 64 36.48 15.12 4.05
CA GLY A 64 36.02 14.23 5.12
C GLY A 64 34.50 14.31 5.31
N ALA A 65 33.95 15.53 5.29
CA ALA A 65 32.49 15.76 5.31
C ALA A 65 31.77 15.13 4.09
N LEU A 66 32.36 15.19 2.89
CA LEU A 66 31.82 14.54 1.70
C LEU A 66 31.92 13.00 1.76
N HIS A 67 33.01 12.43 2.28
CA HIS A 67 33.12 10.98 2.53
C HIS A 67 32.10 10.52 3.58
N LEU A 68 31.85 11.29 4.64
CA LEU A 68 30.80 11.00 5.62
C LEU A 68 29.39 11.06 5.00
N ALA A 69 29.12 12.01 4.11
CA ALA A 69 27.85 12.06 3.38
C ALA A 69 27.65 10.86 2.43
N ALA A 70 28.73 10.44 1.75
CA ALA A 70 28.72 9.21 0.93
C ALA A 70 28.49 7.96 1.78
N GLY A 71 29.17 7.84 2.94
CA GLY A 71 28.96 6.78 3.91
C GLY A 71 27.52 6.73 4.43
N LEU A 72 26.94 7.87 4.83
CA LEU A 72 25.54 7.96 5.25
C LEU A 72 24.56 7.58 4.14
N TRP A 73 24.84 7.93 2.88
CA TRP A 73 24.02 7.54 1.74
C TRP A 73 24.07 6.03 1.48
N LEU A 74 25.23 5.40 1.63
CA LEU A 74 25.38 3.94 1.53
C LEU A 74 24.72 3.22 2.72
N LEU A 75 24.91 3.71 3.94
CA LEU A 75 24.26 3.18 5.15
C LEU A 75 22.73 3.25 5.06
N ALA A 76 22.18 4.30 4.42
CA ALA A 76 20.76 4.43 4.11
C ALA A 76 20.20 3.37 3.13
N HIS A 77 21.04 2.48 2.60
CA HIS A 77 20.62 1.31 1.82
C HIS A 77 20.70 -0.02 2.58
N GLY A 78 21.28 -0.07 3.78
CA GLY A 78 21.68 -1.33 4.43
C GLY A 78 23.20 -1.59 4.43
N THR A 79 23.99 -0.69 3.83
CA THR A 79 25.42 -0.95 3.63
C THR A 79 26.21 -0.76 4.92
N GLU A 80 26.91 -1.81 5.36
CA GLU A 80 27.80 -1.72 6.52
C GLU A 80 28.98 -0.77 6.24
N LEU A 81 29.26 0.12 7.18
CA LEU A 81 30.47 0.95 7.19
C LEU A 81 31.48 0.37 8.19
N VAL A 82 32.77 0.41 7.89
CA VAL A 82 33.81 -0.23 8.70
C VAL A 82 34.78 0.79 9.28
N ARG A 83 34.90 0.85 10.62
CA ARG A 83 36.00 1.57 11.28
C ARG A 83 37.20 0.65 11.39
N TYR A 84 38.27 0.95 10.66
CA TYR A 84 39.54 0.22 10.77
C TYR A 84 40.38 0.73 11.93
N ASP A 85 40.40 2.05 12.15
CA ASP A 85 41.12 2.70 13.25
C ASP A 85 40.41 2.48 14.60
N THR A 86 40.73 1.36 15.27
CA THR A 86 40.25 1.07 16.63
C THR A 86 41.41 0.78 17.57
N LEU A 87 41.25 1.16 18.85
CA LEU A 87 42.21 0.87 19.93
C LEU A 87 42.49 -0.63 20.13
N SER A 88 41.73 -1.52 19.48
CA SER A 88 41.87 -2.96 19.58
C SER A 88 42.56 -3.60 18.37
N GLY A 89 42.86 -2.83 17.32
CA GLY A 89 43.35 -3.34 16.03
C GLY A 89 42.35 -4.18 15.22
N VAL A 90 41.17 -4.49 15.79
CA VAL A 90 40.10 -5.23 15.12
C VAL A 90 39.15 -4.24 14.44
N PRO A 91 38.79 -4.44 13.16
CA PRO A 91 37.77 -3.63 12.49
C PRO A 91 36.43 -3.67 13.24
N ALA A 92 35.78 -2.52 13.36
CA ALA A 92 34.51 -2.36 14.07
C ALA A 92 33.40 -1.89 13.11
N PRO A 93 32.59 -2.81 12.55
CA PRO A 93 31.50 -2.46 11.63
C PRO A 93 30.41 -1.61 12.29
N VAL A 94 29.66 -0.92 11.43
CA VAL A 94 28.49 -0.09 11.71
C VAL A 94 27.47 -0.42 10.62
N GLY A 95 26.70 -1.50 10.85
CA GLY A 95 25.69 -2.02 9.92
C GLY A 95 24.26 -1.66 10.29
N MET A 96 24.00 -1.15 11.50
CA MET A 96 22.66 -0.72 11.89
C MET A 96 22.22 0.50 11.06
N THR A 97 21.27 0.28 10.16
CA THR A 97 20.73 1.32 9.27
C THR A 97 19.65 2.16 9.97
N PRO A 98 19.79 3.51 10.02
CA PRO A 98 18.73 4.38 10.51
C PRO A 98 17.55 4.38 9.53
N LEU A 99 16.44 3.75 9.92
CA LEU A 99 15.32 3.46 9.03
C LEU A 99 14.65 4.69 8.41
N LEU A 100 14.75 5.87 9.05
CA LEU A 100 14.24 7.11 8.46
C LEU A 100 15.09 7.58 7.26
N LEU A 101 16.41 7.32 7.27
CA LEU A 101 17.29 7.67 6.14
C LEU A 101 16.93 6.88 4.88
N VAL A 102 16.53 5.61 5.03
CA VAL A 102 16.09 4.72 3.94
C VAL A 102 14.90 5.30 3.16
N VAL A 103 14.08 6.13 3.79
CA VAL A 103 12.93 6.78 3.16
C VAL A 103 13.36 7.66 1.99
N LEU A 104 14.50 8.36 2.08
CA LEU A 104 14.98 9.27 1.04
C LEU A 104 15.33 8.56 -0.29
N PRO A 105 16.27 7.59 -0.36
CA PRO A 105 16.58 6.88 -1.59
C PRO A 105 15.37 6.11 -2.12
N VAL A 106 14.57 5.48 -1.24
CA VAL A 106 13.36 4.77 -1.65
C VAL A 106 12.33 5.71 -2.29
N LEU A 107 12.06 6.89 -1.72
CA LEU A 107 11.11 7.84 -2.30
C LEU A 107 11.60 8.40 -3.65
N LEU A 108 12.89 8.75 -3.76
CA LEU A 108 13.47 9.29 -4.99
C LEU A 108 13.48 8.25 -6.11
N MET A 109 13.95 7.03 -5.84
CA MET A 109 13.97 5.93 -6.81
C MET A 109 12.56 5.52 -7.24
N ARG A 110 11.63 5.42 -6.28
CA ARG A 110 10.20 5.17 -6.54
C ARG A 110 9.55 6.27 -7.37
N ARG A 111 10.00 7.54 -7.24
CA ARG A 111 9.52 8.68 -8.04
C ARG A 111 10.07 8.62 -9.47
N ALA A 112 11.38 8.40 -9.65
CA ALA A 112 11.99 8.26 -10.98
C ALA A 112 11.34 7.11 -11.78
N ALA A 113 11.17 5.95 -11.14
CA ALA A 113 10.50 4.80 -11.74
C ALA A 113 9.00 5.00 -12.00
N ARG A 114 8.32 5.93 -11.30
CA ARG A 114 6.93 6.34 -11.64
C ARG A 114 6.89 7.25 -12.85
N LEU A 115 7.73 8.29 -12.87
CA LEU A 115 7.77 9.27 -13.95
C LEU A 115 8.08 8.58 -15.30
N GLY A 116 9.16 7.79 -15.36
CA GLY A 116 9.49 7.01 -16.57
C GLY A 116 8.47 5.91 -16.91
N SER A 117 7.52 5.59 -16.01
CA SER A 117 6.42 4.66 -16.28
C SER A 117 5.14 5.35 -16.76
N ALA A 118 5.04 6.67 -16.62
CA ALA A 118 3.85 7.49 -16.85
C ALA A 118 4.02 8.50 -18.01
N ALA A 119 5.16 8.48 -18.71
CA ALA A 119 5.33 9.11 -20.02
C ALA A 119 4.54 8.31 -21.08
N GLU A 120 3.22 8.43 -21.01
CA GLU A 120 2.22 7.81 -21.90
C GLU A 120 1.34 8.90 -22.56
N GLU A 121 1.67 10.17 -22.30
CA GLU A 121 1.11 11.39 -22.87
C GLU A 121 2.18 12.02 -23.80
N ASP A 122 1.75 12.58 -24.95
CA ASP A 122 2.57 13.21 -26.02
C ASP A 122 3.58 12.32 -26.78
N ASP A 123 3.07 11.47 -27.71
CA ASP A 123 3.76 10.83 -28.86
C ASP A 123 5.08 10.03 -28.61
N GLU A 124 5.56 9.88 -27.37
CA GLU A 124 6.80 9.16 -27.05
C GLU A 124 6.71 7.62 -27.20
N GLU A 125 7.88 6.99 -27.36
CA GLU A 125 8.05 5.53 -27.46
C GLU A 125 7.68 4.83 -26.13
N VAL A 126 6.42 4.40 -25.99
CA VAL A 126 5.88 3.77 -24.77
C VAL A 126 6.68 2.54 -24.35
N LEU A 127 7.62 2.75 -23.43
CA LEU A 127 8.53 1.70 -22.98
C LEU A 127 7.80 0.61 -22.19
N PRO A 128 8.10 -0.68 -22.42
CA PRO A 128 7.59 -1.77 -21.61
C PRO A 128 8.12 -1.66 -20.17
N ALA A 129 7.32 -2.10 -19.19
CA ALA A 129 7.62 -1.92 -17.76
C ALA A 129 9.02 -2.41 -17.33
N GLY A 130 9.52 -3.49 -17.95
CA GLY A 130 10.88 -4.00 -17.71
C GLY A 130 11.99 -3.12 -18.28
N ALA A 131 11.77 -2.39 -19.37
CA ALA A 131 12.73 -1.44 -19.93
C ALA A 131 12.84 -0.20 -19.04
N VAL A 132 11.72 0.38 -18.60
CA VAL A 132 11.72 1.48 -17.62
C VAL A 132 12.43 1.07 -16.34
N PHE A 133 12.04 -0.08 -15.77
CA PHE A 133 12.65 -0.62 -14.56
C PHE A 133 14.17 -0.79 -14.69
N SER A 134 14.64 -1.45 -15.75
CA SER A 134 16.08 -1.70 -15.95
C SER A 134 16.87 -0.45 -16.30
N ALA A 135 16.30 0.51 -17.02
CA ALA A 135 16.94 1.79 -17.33
C ALA A 135 17.14 2.64 -16.06
N VAL A 136 16.07 2.84 -15.27
CA VAL A 136 16.15 3.59 -14.00
C VAL A 136 17.09 2.89 -13.00
N LEU A 137 17.05 1.55 -12.93
CA LEU A 137 17.96 0.76 -12.10
C LEU A 137 19.43 0.91 -12.54
N CYS A 138 19.71 0.86 -13.85
CA CYS A 138 21.05 1.04 -14.41
C CYS A 138 21.65 2.40 -14.01
N GLY A 139 20.91 3.49 -14.20
CA GLY A 139 21.38 4.83 -13.83
C GLY A 139 21.63 5.01 -12.33
N TYR A 140 20.76 4.45 -11.49
CA TYR A 140 20.91 4.51 -10.03
C TYR A 140 22.14 3.72 -9.55
N LEU A 141 22.32 2.49 -10.05
CA LEU A 141 23.43 1.62 -9.64
C LEU A 141 24.78 2.08 -10.20
N ALA A 142 24.81 2.75 -11.36
CA ALA A 142 26.02 3.40 -11.85
C ALA A 142 26.52 4.47 -10.87
N VAL A 143 25.63 5.35 -10.38
CA VAL A 143 25.99 6.33 -9.33
C VAL A 143 26.35 5.63 -8.03
N GLY A 144 25.59 4.61 -7.59
CA GLY A 144 25.91 3.85 -6.38
C GLY A 144 27.28 3.18 -6.40
N ALA A 145 27.73 2.68 -7.54
CA ALA A 145 29.08 2.14 -7.73
C ALA A 145 30.16 3.24 -7.58
N LEU A 146 29.98 4.41 -8.22
CA LEU A 146 30.89 5.54 -8.06
C LEU A 146 30.95 6.02 -6.60
N VAL A 147 29.82 6.10 -5.90
CA VAL A 147 29.75 6.49 -4.49
C VAL A 147 30.44 5.47 -3.58
N THR A 148 30.33 4.17 -3.89
CA THR A 148 31.05 3.09 -3.16
C THR A 148 32.56 3.21 -3.33
N VAL A 149 33.04 3.44 -4.56
CA VAL A 149 34.47 3.66 -4.85
C VAL A 149 34.98 4.95 -4.18
N TYR A 150 34.18 6.02 -4.17
CA TYR A 150 34.54 7.26 -3.47
C TYR A 150 34.56 7.10 -1.94
N ALA A 151 33.62 6.36 -1.36
CA ALA A 151 33.58 6.09 0.09
C ALA A 151 34.80 5.28 0.56
N ALA A 152 35.38 4.42 -0.29
CA ALA A 152 36.57 3.63 0.04
C ALA A 152 37.83 4.47 0.38
N GLY A 153 37.88 5.74 -0.04
CA GLY A 153 38.95 6.68 0.33
C GLY A 153 38.70 7.48 1.62
N GLY A 154 37.56 7.27 2.29
CA GLY A 154 37.20 7.98 3.52
C GLY A 154 37.67 7.30 4.81
N PRO A 155 37.56 7.97 5.98
CA PRO A 155 37.89 7.40 7.29
C PRO A 155 36.84 6.39 7.81
N LEU A 156 35.71 6.29 7.13
CA LEU A 156 34.61 5.37 7.44
C LEU A 156 34.09 4.74 6.13
N PRO A 157 34.91 3.90 5.47
CA PRO A 157 34.57 3.30 4.19
C PRO A 157 33.43 2.28 4.33
N ALA A 158 32.66 2.11 3.25
CA ALA A 158 31.67 1.05 3.13
C ALA A 158 32.33 -0.29 2.78
N ASP A 159 31.81 -1.41 3.29
CA ASP A 159 32.16 -2.73 2.76
C ASP A 159 31.61 -2.89 1.33
N PRO A 160 32.47 -3.14 0.31
CA PRO A 160 32.01 -3.32 -1.07
C PRO A 160 31.14 -4.57 -1.27
N ILE A 161 31.27 -5.61 -0.44
CA ILE A 161 30.45 -6.83 -0.55
C ILE A 161 29.02 -6.54 -0.09
N SER A 162 28.87 -5.92 1.08
CA SER A 162 27.62 -5.39 1.60
C SER A 162 26.99 -4.39 0.62
N ALA A 163 27.76 -3.46 0.05
CA ALA A 163 27.26 -2.48 -0.92
C ALA A 163 26.68 -3.15 -2.18
N ALA A 164 27.36 -4.17 -2.69
CA ALA A 164 26.96 -4.94 -3.87
C ALA A 164 25.66 -5.73 -3.69
N TRP A 165 25.21 -5.98 -2.45
CA TRP A 165 23.92 -6.60 -2.16
C TRP A 165 22.83 -5.58 -1.79
N HIS A 166 23.14 -4.69 -0.83
CA HIS A 166 22.16 -3.79 -0.22
C HIS A 166 21.68 -2.67 -1.15
N VAL A 167 22.59 -2.03 -1.91
CA VAL A 167 22.21 -0.95 -2.84
C VAL A 167 21.32 -1.49 -3.96
N PRO A 168 21.63 -2.62 -4.65
CA PRO A 168 20.70 -3.25 -5.59
C PRO A 168 19.38 -3.71 -4.97
N LEU A 169 19.38 -4.30 -3.77
CA LEU A 169 18.15 -4.78 -3.12
C LEU A 169 17.15 -3.63 -2.90
N VAL A 170 17.60 -2.53 -2.30
CA VAL A 170 16.76 -1.35 -2.04
C VAL A 170 16.34 -0.68 -3.36
N ALA A 171 17.26 -0.53 -4.32
CA ALA A 171 16.96 0.07 -5.62
C ALA A 171 15.93 -0.73 -6.42
N VAL A 172 16.03 -2.07 -6.45
CA VAL A 172 15.06 -2.99 -7.08
C VAL A 172 13.68 -2.86 -6.44
N LEU A 173 13.59 -2.91 -5.11
CA LEU A 173 12.32 -2.83 -4.39
C LEU A 173 11.64 -1.46 -4.59
N ALA A 174 12.41 -0.37 -4.51
CA ALA A 174 11.90 0.99 -4.73
C ALA A 174 11.46 1.22 -6.18
N ALA A 175 12.24 0.75 -7.17
CA ALA A 175 11.88 0.84 -8.58
C ALA A 175 10.64 0.03 -8.91
N ALA A 176 10.53 -1.21 -8.43
CA ALA A 176 9.36 -2.06 -8.61
C ALA A 176 8.09 -1.43 -7.99
N ALA A 177 8.19 -0.89 -6.76
CA ALA A 177 7.11 -0.12 -6.13
C ALA A 177 6.82 1.24 -6.82
N GLY A 178 7.76 1.70 -7.66
CA GLY A 178 7.59 2.83 -8.57
C GLY A 178 6.71 2.44 -9.76
N VAL A 179 7.23 1.58 -10.63
CA VAL A 179 6.54 1.07 -11.83
C VAL A 179 5.15 0.51 -11.49
N TRP A 180 5.02 -0.22 -10.38
CA TRP A 180 3.72 -0.75 -9.92
C TRP A 180 2.72 0.35 -9.59
N GLY A 181 3.17 1.39 -8.90
CA GLY A 181 2.31 2.48 -8.48
C GLY A 181 1.88 3.42 -9.59
N ALA A 182 2.57 3.41 -10.74
CA ALA A 182 2.10 4.06 -11.97
C ALA A 182 1.10 3.14 -12.71
N ARG A 183 1.50 1.91 -13.05
CA ARG A 183 0.74 1.04 -13.98
C ARG A 183 -0.30 0.12 -13.31
N GLY A 184 -0.72 0.41 -12.08
CA GLY A 184 -1.82 -0.25 -11.34
C GLY A 184 -1.56 -1.70 -10.87
N ARG A 185 -1.12 -2.57 -11.77
CA ARG A 185 -0.37 -3.82 -11.55
C ARG A 185 0.53 -4.01 -12.79
N PRO A 186 1.87 -3.93 -12.68
CA PRO A 186 2.79 -4.02 -13.81
C PRO A 186 3.07 -5.49 -14.19
N LEU A 187 2.61 -6.42 -13.35
CA LEU A 187 2.36 -7.80 -13.73
C LEU A 187 1.30 -7.80 -14.82
N GLY A 188 1.73 -7.93 -16.08
CA GLY A 188 0.89 -8.42 -17.16
C GLY A 188 0.51 -9.89 -16.93
N PRO A 189 0.48 -10.77 -17.94
CA PRO A 189 0.33 -12.19 -17.69
C PRO A 189 1.48 -12.69 -16.78
N LEU A 190 1.16 -13.00 -15.52
CA LEU A 190 2.08 -13.62 -14.55
C LEU A 190 2.86 -14.75 -15.26
N PRO A 191 4.20 -14.77 -15.14
CA PRO A 191 5.05 -15.38 -16.14
C PRO A 191 4.75 -16.87 -16.33
N SER A 192 4.94 -17.35 -17.55
CA SER A 192 4.39 -18.62 -18.05
C SER A 192 4.71 -19.83 -17.17
N TRP A 193 5.89 -19.85 -16.54
CA TRP A 193 6.38 -20.87 -15.61
C TRP A 193 5.62 -20.95 -14.29
N LEU A 194 4.92 -19.90 -13.85
CA LEU A 194 4.19 -19.89 -12.58
C LEU A 194 2.85 -20.63 -12.72
N PRO A 195 2.52 -21.67 -11.93
CA PRO A 195 1.35 -22.53 -12.17
C PRO A 195 0.02 -21.78 -12.27
N ARG A 196 -0.87 -22.22 -13.17
CA ARG A 196 -2.19 -21.58 -13.45
C ARG A 196 -3.03 -21.36 -12.17
N GLY A 197 -2.93 -22.25 -11.19
CA GLY A 197 -3.57 -22.12 -9.88
C GLY A 197 -3.04 -20.92 -9.08
N VAL A 198 -1.71 -20.75 -9.00
CA VAL A 198 -1.08 -19.59 -8.34
C VAL A 198 -1.45 -18.29 -9.05
N ARG A 199 -1.47 -18.28 -10.39
CA ARG A 199 -1.90 -17.10 -11.18
C ARG A 199 -3.34 -16.70 -10.86
N LYS A 200 -4.28 -17.67 -10.79
CA LYS A 200 -5.68 -17.42 -10.37
C LYS A 200 -5.82 -17.09 -8.89
N ALA A 201 -4.91 -17.52 -8.03
CA ALA A 201 -4.92 -17.21 -6.60
C ALA A 201 -4.56 -15.75 -6.35
N VAL A 202 -3.39 -15.28 -6.80
CA VAL A 202 -2.85 -13.92 -6.54
C VAL A 202 -3.81 -12.80 -6.95
N VAL A 203 -4.65 -13.03 -7.97
CA VAL A 203 -5.64 -12.05 -8.45
C VAL A 203 -6.88 -11.93 -7.52
N ARG A 204 -7.18 -12.92 -6.66
CA ARG A 204 -8.39 -12.89 -5.82
C ARG A 204 -8.39 -11.70 -4.83
N PRO A 205 -9.53 -11.00 -4.66
CA PRO A 205 -9.61 -9.79 -3.81
C PRO A 205 -9.26 -10.04 -2.34
N ARG A 206 -9.40 -11.30 -1.88
CA ARG A 206 -9.02 -11.74 -0.52
C ARG A 206 -7.55 -11.46 -0.16
N TYR A 207 -6.63 -11.52 -1.13
CA TYR A 207 -5.21 -11.22 -0.86
C TYR A 207 -4.97 -9.72 -0.65
N ALA A 208 -5.72 -8.85 -1.34
CA ALA A 208 -5.69 -7.41 -1.08
C ALA A 208 -6.31 -7.05 0.29
N LEU A 209 -7.30 -7.82 0.76
CA LEU A 209 -7.86 -7.65 2.09
C LEU A 209 -6.91 -8.15 3.19
N ALA A 210 -6.32 -9.34 3.01
CA ALA A 210 -5.32 -9.89 3.93
C ALA A 210 -4.08 -8.99 4.02
N LEU A 211 -3.59 -8.45 2.88
CA LEU A 211 -2.50 -7.48 2.85
C LEU A 211 -2.82 -6.21 3.67
N ARG A 212 -4.04 -5.67 3.52
CA ARG A 212 -4.51 -4.52 4.31
C ARG A 212 -4.67 -4.84 5.79
N ALA A 213 -5.16 -6.03 6.13
CA ALA A 213 -5.32 -6.47 7.51
C ALA A 213 -3.97 -6.65 8.21
N GLY A 214 -3.02 -7.36 7.58
CA GLY A 214 -1.67 -7.56 8.11
C GLY A 214 -0.84 -6.29 8.19
N ALA A 215 -0.96 -5.39 7.20
CA ALA A 215 -0.38 -4.05 7.27
C ALA A 215 -0.99 -3.22 8.42
N GLY A 216 -2.30 -3.33 8.64
CA GLY A 216 -2.97 -2.74 9.81
C GLY A 216 -2.42 -3.26 11.13
N GLY A 217 -2.23 -4.59 11.26
CA GLY A 217 -1.60 -5.20 12.42
C GLY A 217 -0.16 -4.70 12.65
N ALA A 218 0.67 -4.66 11.61
CA ALA A 218 2.04 -4.16 11.70
C ALA A 218 2.08 -2.66 12.06
N LEU A 219 1.17 -1.84 11.55
CA LEU A 219 1.04 -0.43 11.95
C LEU A 219 0.62 -0.27 13.43
N VAL A 220 -0.24 -1.14 13.95
CA VAL A 220 -0.59 -1.16 15.39
C VAL A 220 0.61 -1.59 16.25
N LEU A 221 1.38 -2.60 15.82
CA LEU A 221 2.61 -2.99 16.52
C LEU A 221 3.64 -1.85 16.55
N LEU A 222 3.88 -1.19 15.41
CA LEU A 222 4.76 -0.03 15.32
C LEU A 222 4.27 1.17 16.15
N GLY A 223 2.96 1.44 16.16
CA GLY A 223 2.34 2.48 16.98
C GLY A 223 2.47 2.19 18.48
N GLY A 224 2.23 0.95 18.90
CA GLY A 224 2.46 0.53 20.27
C GLY A 224 3.93 0.58 20.67
N GLY A 225 4.84 0.19 19.78
CA GLY A 225 6.28 0.37 19.96
C GLY A 225 6.69 1.84 20.12
N ALA A 226 6.10 2.75 19.34
CA ALA A 226 6.27 4.19 19.50
C ALA A 226 5.78 4.72 20.86
N LEU A 227 4.63 4.22 21.34
CA LEU A 227 4.10 4.57 22.66
C LEU A 227 4.99 4.06 23.80
N VAL A 228 5.52 2.84 23.70
CA VAL A 228 6.47 2.27 24.68
C VAL A 228 7.77 3.09 24.71
N VAL A 229 8.33 3.44 23.55
CA VAL A 229 9.54 4.28 23.46
C VAL A 229 9.27 5.69 23.99
N GLY A 230 8.15 6.31 23.61
CA GLY A 230 7.78 7.65 24.08
C GLY A 230 7.56 7.70 25.59
N ALA A 231 6.90 6.69 26.17
CA ALA A 231 6.74 6.56 27.62
C ALA A 231 8.10 6.37 28.32
N SER A 232 8.99 5.54 27.77
CA SER A 232 10.32 5.32 28.38
C SER A 232 11.20 6.57 28.29
N LEU A 233 11.18 7.31 27.17
CA LEU A 233 11.89 8.58 27.01
C LEU A 233 11.37 9.67 27.96
N ALA A 234 10.07 9.69 28.23
CA ALA A 234 9.48 10.61 29.20
C ALA A 234 9.84 10.23 30.66
N TRP A 235 9.89 8.93 30.97
CA TRP A 235 10.25 8.42 32.29
C TRP A 235 11.72 8.64 32.64
N HIS A 236 12.63 8.36 31.70
CA HIS A 236 14.08 8.51 31.86
C HIS A 236 14.59 9.87 31.33
N GLY A 237 13.76 10.91 31.41
CA GLY A 237 14.03 12.21 30.77
C GLY A 237 15.30 12.91 31.29
N ALA A 238 15.67 12.67 32.56
CA ALA A 238 16.87 13.24 33.17
C ALA A 238 18.15 12.55 32.65
N GLU A 239 18.12 11.23 32.53
CA GLU A 239 19.20 10.38 32.02
C GLU A 239 19.44 10.64 30.53
N VAL A 240 18.36 10.76 29.75
CA VAL A 240 18.38 11.15 28.33
C VAL A 240 19.00 12.55 28.16
N GLN A 241 18.58 13.53 28.97
CA GLN A 241 19.13 14.89 28.94
C GLN A 241 20.61 14.92 29.35
N TYR A 242 20.99 14.22 30.42
CA TYR A 242 22.37 14.12 30.87
C TYR A 242 23.26 13.48 29.79
N SER A 243 22.81 12.36 29.19
CA SER A 243 23.53 11.72 28.08
C SER A 243 23.71 12.67 26.91
N PHE A 244 22.67 13.42 26.51
CA PHE A 244 22.73 14.38 25.40
C PHE A 244 23.71 15.53 25.67
N LEU A 245 23.68 16.11 26.87
CA LEU A 245 24.56 17.22 27.25
C LEU A 245 26.02 16.76 27.45
N SER A 246 26.24 15.54 27.93
CA SER A 246 27.57 14.95 28.11
C SER A 246 28.30 14.62 26.80
N LEU A 247 27.55 14.46 25.70
CA LEU A 247 28.11 14.10 24.38
C LEU A 247 28.78 15.29 23.67
N THR A 248 28.27 16.51 23.86
CA THR A 248 28.76 17.68 23.10
C THR A 248 28.35 19.01 23.72
N GLY A 249 29.36 19.85 23.97
CA GLY A 249 29.18 21.26 24.33
C GLY A 249 28.75 22.15 23.16
N VAL A 250 29.08 21.79 21.92
CA VAL A 250 28.84 22.62 20.73
C VAL A 250 27.47 22.39 20.10
N TRP A 251 26.86 23.47 19.58
CA TRP A 251 25.53 23.44 18.98
C TRP A 251 25.45 22.59 17.71
N SER A 252 26.45 22.63 16.84
CA SER A 252 26.54 21.77 15.64
C SER A 252 26.43 20.28 16.00
N GLY A 253 27.21 19.83 16.97
CA GLY A 253 27.16 18.48 17.53
C GLY A 253 25.80 18.15 18.13
N ARG A 254 25.17 19.08 18.86
CA ARG A 254 23.82 18.88 19.43
C ARG A 254 22.77 18.67 18.34
N PHE A 255 22.81 19.44 17.26
CA PHE A 255 21.95 19.23 16.10
C PHE A 255 22.24 17.88 15.40
N ALA A 256 23.52 17.50 15.23
CA ALA A 256 23.89 16.21 14.65
C ALA A 256 23.38 15.02 15.48
N VAL A 257 23.54 15.05 16.81
CA VAL A 257 23.03 14.01 17.73
C VAL A 257 21.49 13.96 17.69
N LEU A 258 20.81 15.11 17.64
CA LEU A 258 19.35 15.17 17.56
C LEU A 258 18.82 14.63 16.22
N LEU A 259 19.49 14.95 15.10
CA LEU A 259 19.18 14.38 13.78
C LEU A 259 19.43 12.87 13.72
N LEU A 260 20.50 12.39 14.36
CA LEU A 260 20.76 10.95 14.49
C LEU A 260 19.70 10.24 15.34
N ALA A 261 19.28 10.84 16.45
CA ALA A 261 18.17 10.32 17.26
C ALA A 261 16.86 10.27 16.46
N LEU A 262 16.50 11.35 15.75
CA LEU A 262 15.32 11.39 14.87
C LEU A 262 15.37 10.30 13.78
N THR A 263 16.54 10.06 13.17
CA THR A 263 16.66 9.05 12.12
C THR A 263 16.62 7.61 12.61
N LEU A 264 16.95 7.39 13.88
CA LEU A 264 16.82 6.10 14.59
C LEU A 264 15.45 5.89 15.27
N MET A 265 14.57 6.90 15.32
CA MET A 265 13.23 6.73 15.92
C MET A 265 12.43 5.55 15.34
N PRO A 266 12.42 5.28 14.01
CA PRO A 266 11.69 4.12 13.49
C PRO A 266 12.37 2.79 13.84
N ASN A 267 13.69 2.75 14.06
CA ASN A 267 14.36 1.58 14.64
C ASN A 267 13.83 1.34 16.06
N ALA A 268 13.85 2.38 16.90
CA ALA A 268 13.33 2.30 18.27
C ALA A 268 11.86 1.83 18.31
N MET A 269 11.00 2.30 17.38
CA MET A 269 9.62 1.80 17.24
C MET A 269 9.54 0.29 16.96
N VAL A 270 10.39 -0.24 16.06
CA VAL A 270 10.47 -1.68 15.78
C VAL A 270 11.00 -2.46 16.99
N TRP A 271 11.95 -1.90 17.74
CA TRP A 271 12.51 -2.53 18.93
C TRP A 271 11.51 -2.57 20.08
N GLY A 272 10.80 -1.46 20.33
CA GLY A 272 9.69 -1.40 21.29
C GLY A 272 8.55 -2.35 20.90
N ALA A 273 8.29 -2.55 19.60
CA ALA A 273 7.35 -3.55 19.13
C ALA A 273 7.84 -5.00 19.39
N SER A 274 9.12 -5.31 19.17
CA SER A 274 9.69 -6.63 19.46
C SER A 274 9.77 -6.93 20.97
N TYR A 275 10.05 -5.90 21.78
CA TYR A 275 9.90 -5.96 23.23
C TYR A 275 8.44 -6.29 23.60
N ALA A 276 7.48 -5.52 23.09
CA ALA A 276 6.05 -5.75 23.36
C ALA A 276 5.53 -7.13 22.91
N LEU A 277 6.14 -7.72 21.87
CA LEU A 277 5.84 -9.07 21.39
C LEU A 277 6.39 -10.19 22.29
N GLY A 278 7.38 -9.90 23.14
CA GLY A 278 8.07 -10.88 23.99
C GLY A 278 9.56 -11.09 23.67
N PRO A 279 9.98 -11.34 22.41
CA PRO A 279 11.37 -11.66 22.06
C PRO A 279 12.40 -10.59 22.40
N GLY A 280 12.01 -9.32 22.49
CA GLY A 280 12.94 -8.26 22.87
C GLY A 280 13.90 -7.85 21.76
N PHE A 281 15.03 -7.28 22.17
CA PHE A 281 16.10 -6.82 21.29
C PHE A 281 17.48 -6.95 21.97
N ALA A 282 18.50 -7.27 21.17
CA ALA A 282 19.88 -7.33 21.62
C ALA A 282 20.44 -5.92 21.82
N LEU A 283 21.21 -5.76 22.88
CA LEU A 283 21.99 -4.57 23.26
C LEU A 283 23.51 -4.87 23.25
N GLY A 284 23.86 -5.97 22.61
CA GLY A 284 25.18 -6.56 22.58
C GLY A 284 25.11 -8.09 22.63
N ALA A 285 26.19 -8.76 22.23
CA ALA A 285 26.27 -10.22 22.24
C ALA A 285 26.06 -10.77 23.67
N GLY A 286 24.98 -11.53 23.86
CA GLY A 286 24.57 -12.10 25.15
C GLY A 286 23.72 -11.19 26.06
N ALA A 287 23.38 -9.96 25.65
CA ALA A 287 22.57 -9.03 26.44
C ALA A 287 21.27 -8.65 25.68
N THR A 288 20.13 -9.24 26.08
CA THR A 288 18.83 -9.04 25.39
C THR A 288 17.79 -8.50 26.35
N ALA A 289 17.24 -7.32 26.06
CA ALA A 289 16.18 -6.70 26.86
C ALA A 289 14.80 -7.26 26.49
N THR A 290 14.08 -7.83 27.47
CA THR A 290 12.75 -8.44 27.29
C THR A 290 11.76 -7.97 28.38
N PRO A 291 10.44 -8.06 28.16
CA PRO A 291 9.43 -7.77 29.19
C PRO A 291 9.61 -8.54 30.51
N LEU A 292 10.19 -9.74 30.42
CA LEU A 292 10.40 -10.66 31.54
C LEU A 292 11.71 -10.40 32.30
N GLY A 293 12.58 -9.55 31.77
CA GLY A 293 13.83 -9.13 32.41
C GLY A 293 14.92 -8.75 31.42
N PHE A 294 15.98 -8.15 31.95
CA PHE A 294 17.18 -7.77 31.22
C PHE A 294 18.44 -8.20 32.01
N PRO A 295 19.19 -9.21 31.54
CA PRO A 295 20.33 -9.76 32.26
C PRO A 295 21.65 -9.03 31.97
N GLY A 296 22.08 -8.19 32.91
CA GLY A 296 23.45 -7.68 33.03
C GLY A 296 23.81 -6.48 32.17
N ALA A 297 24.95 -5.87 32.50
CA ALA A 297 25.37 -4.57 31.98
C ALA A 297 25.91 -4.62 30.52
N PRO A 298 25.17 -4.10 29.53
CA PRO A 298 25.63 -4.03 28.15
C PRO A 298 26.74 -2.98 27.98
N GLY A 299 27.71 -3.25 27.09
CA GLY A 299 28.83 -2.35 26.78
C GLY A 299 28.44 -1.20 25.85
N LEU A 300 27.43 -0.41 26.22
CA LEU A 300 26.77 0.53 25.30
C LEU A 300 27.58 1.80 24.98
N PRO A 301 27.45 2.33 23.76
CA PRO A 301 27.84 3.71 23.49
C PRO A 301 26.93 4.67 24.27
N ARG A 302 27.50 5.76 24.80
CA ARG A 302 26.71 6.84 25.40
C ARG A 302 25.88 7.51 24.31
N PHE A 303 24.58 7.27 24.30
CA PHE A 303 23.66 7.83 23.30
C PHE A 303 22.27 8.06 23.91
N PRO A 304 21.58 9.19 23.63
CA PRO A 304 20.41 9.58 24.41
C PRO A 304 19.24 8.58 24.32
N LEU A 305 18.99 7.97 23.15
CA LEU A 305 17.94 6.95 23.04
C LEU A 305 18.25 5.67 23.85
N LEU A 306 19.52 5.39 24.13
CA LEU A 306 19.93 4.24 24.95
C LEU A 306 19.89 4.55 26.46
N ALA A 307 19.75 5.82 26.86
CA ALA A 307 19.54 6.19 28.26
C ALA A 307 18.10 5.90 28.74
N ALA A 308 17.15 5.65 27.82
CA ALA A 308 15.77 5.27 28.10
C ALA A 308 15.49 3.77 27.91
N LEU A 309 16.51 2.93 28.11
CA LEU A 309 16.38 1.47 28.13
C LEU A 309 15.82 0.98 29.47
N PRO A 310 15.16 -0.20 29.52
CA PRO A 310 14.76 -0.79 30.79
C PRO A 310 15.99 -1.08 31.67
N ALA A 311 15.84 -0.82 32.97
CA ALA A 311 16.87 -1.13 33.95
C ALA A 311 17.19 -2.64 34.01
N GLU A 312 18.42 -2.97 34.40
CA GLU A 312 18.86 -4.35 34.62
C GLU A 312 18.06 -5.02 35.75
N GLY A 313 17.69 -6.30 35.56
CA GLY A 313 16.96 -7.08 36.55
C GLY A 313 15.76 -7.85 36.00
N PRO A 314 14.90 -8.41 36.88
CA PRO A 314 13.69 -9.12 36.48
C PRO A 314 12.60 -8.18 35.97
N GLY A 315 11.72 -8.69 35.11
CA GLY A 315 10.54 -7.96 34.65
C GLY A 315 9.55 -7.65 35.77
N THR A 316 8.83 -6.54 35.62
CA THR A 316 7.81 -6.06 36.56
C THR A 316 6.41 -6.15 35.93
N PRO A 317 5.32 -6.08 36.72
CA PRO A 317 3.97 -5.99 36.16
C PRO A 317 3.78 -4.82 35.18
N LEU A 318 4.52 -3.72 35.35
CA LEU A 318 4.55 -2.60 34.41
C LEU A 318 5.22 -2.97 33.09
N THR A 319 6.36 -3.69 33.11
CA THR A 319 7.00 -4.17 31.86
C THR A 319 6.22 -5.29 31.20
N TRP A 320 5.34 -6.01 31.91
CA TRP A 320 4.44 -7.01 31.31
C TRP A 320 3.22 -6.39 30.62
N ALA A 321 2.76 -5.22 31.05
CA ALA A 321 1.59 -4.54 30.48
C ALA A 321 1.72 -4.23 28.98
N VAL A 322 2.95 -4.14 28.46
CA VAL A 322 3.26 -3.99 27.02
C VAL A 322 2.65 -5.09 26.15
N ALA A 323 2.37 -6.28 26.71
CA ALA A 323 1.71 -7.38 26.00
C ALA A 323 0.28 -7.03 25.52
N GLY A 324 -0.31 -5.92 26.00
CA GLY A 324 -1.52 -5.36 25.40
C GLY A 324 -1.35 -4.91 23.94
N VAL A 325 -0.16 -4.49 23.53
CA VAL A 325 0.12 -4.03 22.14
C VAL A 325 -0.12 -5.14 21.10
N PRO A 326 0.49 -6.34 21.19
CA PRO A 326 0.20 -7.41 20.25
C PRO A 326 -1.23 -7.95 20.36
N VAL A 327 -1.87 -7.84 21.53
CA VAL A 327 -3.31 -8.14 21.66
C VAL A 327 -4.13 -7.21 20.76
N VAL A 328 -3.96 -5.89 20.88
CA VAL A 328 -4.69 -4.92 20.05
C VAL A 328 -4.35 -5.09 18.57
N ALA A 329 -3.12 -5.45 18.22
CA ALA A 329 -2.74 -5.77 16.83
C ALA A 329 -3.52 -7.00 16.30
N GLY A 330 -3.65 -8.07 17.08
CA GLY A 330 -4.43 -9.25 16.72
C GLY A 330 -5.92 -8.94 16.54
N LEU A 331 -6.51 -8.16 17.46
CA LEU A 331 -7.88 -7.66 17.34
C LEU A 331 -8.08 -6.85 16.04
N ALA A 332 -7.13 -5.97 15.71
CA ALA A 332 -7.18 -5.15 14.50
C ALA A 332 -7.11 -5.99 13.22
N VAL A 333 -6.20 -6.98 13.12
CA VAL A 333 -6.11 -7.89 11.97
C VAL A 333 -7.44 -8.63 11.77
N GLY A 334 -8.06 -9.15 12.83
CA GLY A 334 -9.37 -9.81 12.77
C GLY A 334 -10.49 -8.87 12.30
N TRP A 335 -10.53 -7.65 12.83
CA TRP A 335 -11.52 -6.62 12.46
C TRP A 335 -11.38 -6.13 11.01
N PHE A 336 -10.16 -6.09 10.46
CA PHE A 336 -9.96 -5.82 9.03
C PHE A 336 -10.33 -7.02 8.15
N ALA A 337 -10.03 -8.25 8.57
CA ALA A 337 -10.35 -9.47 7.81
C ALA A 337 -11.86 -9.71 7.64
N VAL A 338 -12.68 -9.39 8.66
CA VAL A 338 -14.13 -9.58 8.67
C VAL A 338 -14.93 -8.54 7.84
N ARG A 339 -14.25 -7.62 7.14
CA ARG A 339 -14.89 -6.58 6.31
C ARG A 339 -15.77 -7.11 5.17
N ARG A 340 -15.59 -8.37 4.74
CA ARG A 340 -16.38 -9.02 3.67
C ARG A 340 -17.31 -10.14 4.17
N ALA A 341 -17.62 -10.21 5.46
CA ALA A 341 -18.39 -11.31 6.06
C ALA A 341 -19.69 -11.69 5.31
N ARG A 342 -20.42 -10.72 4.76
CA ARG A 342 -21.67 -10.97 3.98
C ARG A 342 -21.46 -11.50 2.56
N GLU A 343 -20.22 -11.59 2.07
CA GLU A 343 -19.88 -12.03 0.70
C GLU A 343 -19.21 -13.42 0.66
N VAL A 344 -18.78 -13.96 1.79
CA VAL A 344 -17.87 -15.12 1.87
C VAL A 344 -18.28 -16.08 2.99
N SER A 345 -17.69 -17.27 3.03
CA SER A 345 -17.91 -18.22 4.13
C SER A 345 -17.10 -17.88 5.40
N TYR A 346 -17.50 -18.49 6.52
CA TYR A 346 -16.69 -18.51 7.76
C TYR A 346 -15.26 -18.98 7.52
N GLY A 347 -15.08 -20.06 6.73
CA GLY A 347 -13.77 -20.60 6.40
C GLY A 347 -12.90 -19.66 5.57
N GLU A 348 -13.48 -18.91 4.62
CA GLU A 348 -12.73 -17.89 3.87
C GLU A 348 -12.42 -16.65 4.74
N THR A 349 -13.25 -16.34 5.74
CA THR A 349 -12.98 -15.28 6.73
C THR A 349 -11.85 -15.67 7.71
N ALA A 350 -11.83 -16.93 8.17
CA ALA A 350 -10.73 -17.48 8.95
C ALA A 350 -9.42 -17.46 8.12
N LEU A 351 -9.49 -17.81 6.83
CA LEU A 351 -8.35 -17.78 5.92
C LEU A 351 -7.85 -16.35 5.64
N THR A 352 -8.71 -15.33 5.50
CA THR A 352 -8.24 -13.94 5.37
C THR A 352 -7.61 -13.41 6.64
N ALA A 353 -8.10 -13.80 7.82
CA ALA A 353 -7.48 -13.46 9.10
C ALA A 353 -6.10 -14.13 9.25
N ALA A 354 -5.99 -15.43 8.96
CA ALA A 354 -4.72 -16.17 9.01
C ALA A 354 -3.69 -15.62 8.00
N LEU A 355 -4.10 -15.34 6.76
CA LEU A 355 -3.22 -14.69 5.77
C LEU A 355 -2.84 -13.26 6.19
N GLY A 356 -3.71 -12.54 6.88
CA GLY A 356 -3.40 -11.24 7.49
C GLY A 356 -2.34 -11.34 8.59
N ALA A 357 -2.44 -12.36 9.45
CA ALA A 357 -1.41 -12.66 10.45
C ALA A 357 -0.06 -13.02 9.81
N VAL A 358 -0.04 -13.82 8.74
CA VAL A 358 1.18 -14.13 7.97
C VAL A 358 1.81 -12.85 7.39
N VAL A 359 1.00 -11.96 6.81
CA VAL A 359 1.49 -10.66 6.30
C VAL A 359 2.05 -9.80 7.44
N CYS A 360 1.39 -9.76 8.61
CA CYS A 360 1.87 -9.02 9.78
C CYS A 360 3.23 -9.56 10.27
N GLY A 361 3.34 -10.89 10.42
CA GLY A 361 4.58 -11.57 10.77
C GLY A 361 5.71 -11.26 9.80
N LEU A 362 5.49 -11.43 8.49
CA LEU A 362 6.49 -11.14 7.45
C LEU A 362 6.90 -9.67 7.41
N ALA A 363 5.96 -8.74 7.61
CA ALA A 363 6.26 -7.31 7.70
C ALA A 363 7.17 -7.00 8.91
N MET A 364 6.84 -7.55 10.09
CA MET A 364 7.67 -7.39 11.28
C MET A 364 9.02 -8.11 11.16
N THR A 365 9.09 -9.23 10.43
CA THR A 365 10.35 -9.93 10.11
C THR A 365 11.30 -9.02 9.33
N GLY A 366 10.81 -8.42 8.24
CA GLY A 366 11.61 -7.53 7.39
C GLY A 366 11.99 -6.22 8.08
N LEU A 367 11.06 -5.64 8.85
CA LEU A 367 11.34 -4.44 9.66
C LEU A 367 12.36 -4.71 10.76
N ALA A 368 12.25 -5.84 11.46
CA ALA A 368 13.22 -6.25 12.48
C ALA A 368 14.61 -6.42 11.88
N ALA A 369 14.74 -7.17 10.77
CA ALA A 369 16.00 -7.34 10.06
C ALA A 369 16.63 -6.01 9.62
N ALA A 370 15.85 -5.09 9.04
CA ALA A 370 16.35 -3.77 8.61
C ALA A 370 16.59 -2.78 9.77
N SER A 371 16.04 -3.03 10.96
CA SER A 371 16.23 -2.20 12.16
C SER A 371 17.44 -2.57 13.01
N ALA A 372 18.06 -3.72 12.72
CA ALA A 372 19.13 -4.35 13.47
C ALA A 372 20.44 -4.32 12.68
N GLY A 373 21.57 -4.60 13.34
CA GLY A 373 22.88 -4.68 12.71
C GLY A 373 24.01 -4.41 13.71
N PRO A 374 25.28 -4.72 13.37
CA PRO A 374 26.40 -4.48 14.27
C PRO A 374 26.64 -2.98 14.52
N LEU A 375 27.07 -2.64 15.73
CA LEU A 375 27.62 -1.33 16.10
C LEU A 375 29.12 -1.40 16.47
N GLY A 376 29.72 -2.58 16.36
CA GLY A 376 31.15 -2.82 16.53
C GLY A 376 31.46 -4.32 16.44
N SER A 377 32.60 -4.72 16.99
CA SER A 377 32.99 -6.14 17.09
C SER A 377 32.75 -6.69 18.50
N ARG A 378 32.82 -8.02 18.66
CA ARG A 378 32.67 -8.75 19.93
C ARG A 378 31.36 -8.38 20.66
N ARG A 379 31.42 -7.58 21.73
CA ARG A 379 30.22 -7.20 22.51
C ARG A 379 29.20 -6.41 21.71
N LEU A 380 29.56 -5.76 20.60
CA LEU A 380 28.65 -4.93 19.78
C LEU A 380 28.38 -5.51 18.38
N SER A 381 28.65 -6.80 18.14
CA SER A 381 28.33 -7.45 16.87
C SER A 381 26.84 -7.73 16.66
N GLU A 382 26.08 -7.81 17.76
CA GLU A 382 24.64 -8.08 17.75
C GLU A 382 23.90 -6.92 18.41
N PHE A 383 23.03 -6.24 17.65
CA PHE A 383 22.26 -5.11 18.16
C PHE A 383 20.91 -5.00 17.43
N GLY A 384 19.84 -4.81 18.19
CA GLY A 384 18.45 -4.78 17.70
C GLY A 384 17.73 -6.15 17.77
N PRO A 385 16.48 -6.23 17.27
CA PRO A 385 15.64 -7.42 17.36
C PRO A 385 16.15 -8.60 16.52
N VAL A 386 16.02 -9.81 17.06
CA VAL A 386 16.24 -11.04 16.29
C VAL A 386 15.06 -11.24 15.33
N TRP A 387 15.33 -11.04 14.04
CA TRP A 387 14.32 -10.89 12.99
C TRP A 387 13.29 -12.03 12.92
N TRP A 388 13.74 -13.28 13.00
CA TRP A 388 12.84 -14.43 12.90
C TRP A 388 11.98 -14.62 14.15
N THR A 389 12.51 -14.39 15.36
CA THR A 389 11.71 -14.47 16.59
C THR A 389 10.66 -13.36 16.64
N THR A 390 11.00 -12.13 16.24
CA THR A 390 10.06 -11.01 16.14
C THR A 390 8.94 -11.32 15.15
N GLY A 391 9.28 -11.87 13.99
CA GLY A 391 8.33 -12.29 12.95
C GLY A 391 7.39 -13.41 13.38
N VAL A 392 7.95 -14.47 14.00
CA VAL A 392 7.17 -15.62 14.51
C VAL A 392 6.26 -15.20 15.67
N ALA A 393 6.73 -14.36 16.59
CA ALA A 393 5.89 -13.82 17.66
C ALA A 393 4.76 -12.95 17.11
N ALA A 394 5.05 -12.06 16.15
CA ALA A 394 4.03 -11.22 15.52
C ALA A 394 2.97 -12.06 14.77
N PHE A 395 3.40 -13.11 14.06
CA PHE A 395 2.48 -14.09 13.48
C PHE A 395 1.65 -14.81 14.54
N ALA A 396 2.26 -15.35 15.60
CA ALA A 396 1.57 -16.15 16.61
C ALA A 396 0.51 -15.33 17.37
N TRP A 397 0.89 -14.17 17.91
CA TRP A 397 -0.03 -13.25 18.59
C TRP A 397 -1.20 -12.84 17.69
N THR A 398 -0.92 -12.44 16.45
CA THR A 398 -1.98 -12.00 15.54
C THR A 398 -2.85 -13.16 15.04
N ALA A 399 -2.31 -14.35 14.77
CA ALA A 399 -3.09 -15.50 14.32
C ALA A 399 -4.05 -16.04 15.39
N VAL A 400 -3.55 -16.20 16.62
CA VAL A 400 -4.32 -16.72 17.77
C VAL A 400 -5.53 -15.83 18.09
N LEU A 401 -5.42 -14.51 17.88
CA LEU A 401 -6.49 -13.56 18.19
C LEU A 401 -7.35 -13.20 16.96
N ALA A 402 -6.75 -12.98 15.80
CA ALA A 402 -7.46 -12.51 14.62
C ALA A 402 -8.46 -13.54 14.08
N VAL A 403 -8.13 -14.83 14.13
CA VAL A 403 -9.00 -15.88 13.57
C VAL A 403 -10.28 -16.06 14.41
N PRO A 404 -10.24 -16.24 15.75
CA PRO A 404 -11.45 -16.26 16.57
C PRO A 404 -12.26 -14.96 16.47
N VAL A 405 -11.61 -13.79 16.51
CA VAL A 405 -12.29 -12.48 16.41
C VAL A 405 -12.99 -12.31 15.06
N ALA A 406 -12.33 -12.66 13.95
CA ALA A 406 -12.93 -12.54 12.63
C ALA A 406 -14.13 -13.49 12.46
N VAL A 407 -14.04 -14.73 12.97
CA VAL A 407 -15.15 -15.70 12.93
C VAL A 407 -16.29 -15.31 13.86
N ALA A 408 -16.01 -14.84 15.08
CA ALA A 408 -17.04 -14.41 16.04
C ALA A 408 -17.77 -13.15 15.55
N VAL A 409 -17.05 -12.15 15.03
CA VAL A 409 -17.66 -10.95 14.44
C VAL A 409 -18.38 -11.26 13.12
N HIS A 410 -17.92 -12.25 12.35
CA HIS A 410 -18.67 -12.76 11.19
C HIS A 410 -20.02 -13.31 11.67
N ALA A 411 -19.99 -14.29 12.58
CA ALA A 411 -21.17 -14.95 13.11
C ALA A 411 -22.17 -13.96 13.73
N TRP A 412 -21.68 -12.92 14.41
CA TRP A 412 -22.52 -11.84 14.95
C TRP A 412 -23.16 -10.98 13.84
N ARG A 413 -22.42 -10.61 12.79
CA ARG A 413 -22.92 -9.82 11.64
C ARG A 413 -23.84 -10.59 10.68
N THR A 414 -23.86 -11.91 10.77
CA THR A 414 -24.68 -12.82 9.95
C THR A 414 -25.73 -13.59 10.74
N ARG A 415 -25.98 -13.26 12.02
CA ARG A 415 -27.16 -13.79 12.72
C ARG A 415 -28.41 -13.29 12.00
N PRO A 416 -29.43 -14.15 11.75
CA PRO A 416 -30.75 -13.64 11.43
C PRO A 416 -31.23 -12.77 12.59
N ALA A 417 -31.89 -11.65 12.29
CA ALA A 417 -32.53 -10.86 13.31
C ALA A 417 -33.72 -11.65 13.86
N ILE A 418 -33.58 -12.22 15.06
CA ILE A 418 -34.68 -12.89 15.74
C ILE A 418 -35.68 -11.81 16.16
N GLY A 419 -36.72 -11.63 15.34
CA GLY A 419 -37.88 -10.82 15.70
C GLY A 419 -38.63 -11.46 16.88
N PRO A 420 -39.28 -10.68 17.74
CA PRO A 420 -40.06 -11.19 18.87
C PRO A 420 -41.41 -11.77 18.39
N ALA A 421 -41.35 -12.90 17.66
CA ALA A 421 -42.49 -13.57 17.05
C ALA A 421 -42.22 -15.08 16.80
N ALA A 422 -41.75 -15.79 17.83
CA ALA A 422 -41.40 -17.21 17.75
C ALA A 422 -41.72 -18.00 19.03
N LEU A 423 -42.77 -17.58 19.77
CA LEU A 423 -43.28 -18.23 20.99
C LEU A 423 -44.82 -18.26 21.02
N GLU A 424 -45.46 -18.50 19.88
CA GLU A 424 -46.89 -18.85 19.78
C GLU A 424 -47.16 -19.49 18.41
N GLY A 425 -48.06 -20.48 18.36
CA GLY A 425 -48.57 -21.09 17.12
C GLY A 425 -47.69 -22.19 16.50
N ASP A 426 -48.20 -23.43 16.52
CA ASP A 426 -47.73 -24.52 15.67
C ASP A 426 -48.53 -24.53 14.35
N GLU A 427 -47.98 -23.94 13.27
CA GLU A 427 -48.34 -24.33 11.91
C GLU A 427 -47.28 -23.86 10.88
N ALA A 428 -46.89 -24.76 9.96
CA ALA A 428 -45.83 -24.51 8.99
C ALA A 428 -46.32 -23.77 7.73
N VAL A 429 -46.73 -22.51 7.89
CA VAL A 429 -47.08 -21.63 6.76
C VAL A 429 -45.81 -21.17 6.04
N ALA A 430 -45.78 -21.29 4.71
CA ALA A 430 -44.68 -20.80 3.89
C ALA A 430 -44.60 -19.27 3.96
N VAL A 431 -43.41 -18.72 4.24
CA VAL A 431 -43.17 -17.28 4.23
C VAL A 431 -43.16 -16.79 2.79
N ASP A 432 -44.29 -16.29 2.32
CA ASP A 432 -44.39 -15.46 1.12
C ASP A 432 -43.89 -14.04 1.42
N ASP A 433 -43.31 -13.37 0.43
CA ASP A 433 -42.63 -12.09 0.59
C ASP A 433 -43.63 -10.92 0.69
N GLY A 434 -44.28 -10.78 1.85
CA GLY A 434 -45.23 -9.74 2.24
C GLY A 434 -44.70 -8.29 2.18
N TRP A 435 -43.55 -8.06 1.55
CA TRP A 435 -43.10 -6.77 1.04
C TRP A 435 -44.05 -6.18 -0.03
N HIS A 436 -44.77 -7.04 -0.76
CA HIS A 436 -45.65 -6.66 -1.86
C HIS A 436 -47.14 -6.54 -1.51
N ASP A 437 -47.56 -6.90 -0.30
CA ASP A 437 -48.95 -6.73 0.16
C ASP A 437 -49.34 -5.24 0.20
N SER A 438 -50.47 -4.91 -0.45
CA SER A 438 -51.00 -3.56 -0.52
C SER A 438 -51.33 -2.97 0.85
N GLY A 439 -51.84 -3.77 1.80
CA GLY A 439 -52.18 -3.29 3.14
C GLY A 439 -50.94 -2.82 3.91
N VAL A 440 -49.87 -3.62 3.89
CA VAL A 440 -48.57 -3.28 4.50
C VAL A 440 -47.95 -2.05 3.84
N ARG A 441 -48.07 -1.91 2.51
CA ARG A 441 -47.59 -0.75 1.76
C ARG A 441 -48.34 0.54 2.14
N GLU A 442 -49.66 0.48 2.28
CA GLU A 442 -50.50 1.63 2.62
C GLU A 442 -50.28 2.12 4.06
N ILE A 443 -50.16 1.21 5.03
CA ILE A 443 -49.83 1.55 6.43
C ILE A 443 -48.45 2.23 6.51
N ARG A 444 -47.45 1.71 5.78
CA ARG A 444 -46.11 2.33 5.70
C ARG A 444 -46.13 3.68 4.98
N TRP A 445 -46.94 3.84 3.93
CA TRP A 445 -47.12 5.11 3.22
C TRP A 445 -47.81 6.17 4.10
N ALA A 446 -48.83 5.79 4.86
CA ALA A 446 -49.47 6.65 5.85
C ALA A 446 -48.50 7.07 6.98
N ALA A 447 -47.68 6.14 7.48
CA ALA A 447 -46.65 6.43 8.47
C ALA A 447 -45.58 7.41 7.94
N MET A 448 -45.09 7.23 6.71
CA MET A 448 -44.15 8.16 6.08
C MET A 448 -44.78 9.54 5.83
N ARG A 449 -46.04 9.61 5.36
CA ARG A 449 -46.74 10.89 5.17
C ARG A 449 -46.93 11.64 6.50
N LYS A 450 -47.27 10.92 7.57
CA LYS A 450 -47.38 11.47 8.94
C LYS A 450 -46.03 11.94 9.50
N ALA A 451 -44.91 11.31 9.12
CA ALA A 451 -43.57 11.71 9.51
C ALA A 451 -43.00 12.88 8.68
N ALA A 452 -43.44 13.04 7.42
CA ALA A 452 -42.99 14.11 6.52
C ALA A 452 -43.62 15.49 6.84
N GLY A 453 -44.74 15.51 7.56
CA GLY A 453 -45.45 16.75 7.89
C GLY A 453 -45.93 17.52 6.66
N ALA A 454 -46.01 18.84 6.77
CA ALA A 454 -46.56 19.73 5.73
C ALA A 454 -45.63 19.97 4.50
N LEU A 455 -44.58 19.17 4.31
CA LEU A 455 -43.70 19.28 3.14
C LEU A 455 -44.28 18.68 1.85
N ILE A 456 -45.37 17.89 1.95
CA ILE A 456 -46.04 17.27 0.80
C ILE A 456 -47.43 17.92 0.69
N PRO A 457 -47.72 18.73 -0.35
CA PRO A 457 -49.06 19.25 -0.58
C PRO A 457 -50.01 18.13 -1.03
N ASP A 458 -51.23 18.11 -0.51
CA ASP A 458 -52.24 17.14 -0.92
C ASP A 458 -52.67 17.40 -2.38
N ILE A 459 -52.30 16.49 -3.28
CA ILE A 459 -52.76 16.49 -4.67
C ILE A 459 -54.20 15.98 -4.68
N ALA A 460 -55.15 16.86 -5.00
CA ALA A 460 -56.55 16.50 -5.13
C ALA A 460 -56.74 15.46 -6.24
N VAL A 461 -57.15 14.24 -5.86
CA VAL A 461 -57.49 13.18 -6.81
C VAL A 461 -58.83 13.54 -7.47
N PRO A 462 -58.90 13.69 -8.81
CA PRO A 462 -60.17 13.95 -9.49
C PRO A 462 -61.10 12.73 -9.33
N PRO A 463 -62.42 12.94 -9.20
CA PRO A 463 -63.36 11.84 -9.02
C PRO A 463 -63.35 10.90 -10.23
N VAL A 464 -63.21 9.60 -9.97
CA VAL A 464 -63.27 8.57 -11.01
C VAL A 464 -64.70 8.53 -11.57
N PRO A 465 -64.90 8.63 -12.90
CA PRO A 465 -66.23 8.50 -13.49
C PRO A 465 -66.78 7.09 -13.25
N ALA A 466 -68.08 6.99 -12.98
CA ALA A 466 -68.73 5.71 -12.70
C ALA A 466 -68.56 4.72 -13.87
N ALA A 467 -68.20 3.47 -13.54
CA ALA A 467 -68.10 2.41 -14.53
C ALA A 467 -69.52 2.03 -15.04
N PRO A 468 -69.68 1.76 -16.36
CA PRO A 468 -70.96 1.30 -16.89
C PRO A 468 -71.27 -0.13 -16.43
N GLU A 469 -72.54 -0.42 -16.16
CA GLU A 469 -73.01 -1.77 -15.88
C GLU A 469 -72.86 -2.67 -17.12
N VAL A 470 -72.39 -3.90 -16.93
CA VAL A 470 -72.32 -4.94 -17.97
C VAL A 470 -73.02 -6.20 -17.44
N PRO A 471 -73.94 -6.84 -18.21
CA PRO A 471 -74.78 -7.92 -17.69
C PRO A 471 -74.05 -9.22 -17.30
N ALA A 472 -74.80 -10.10 -16.64
CA ALA A 472 -74.33 -11.35 -16.05
C ALA A 472 -73.73 -12.37 -17.07
N ALA A 473 -72.87 -13.26 -16.54
CA ALA A 473 -72.00 -14.13 -17.33
C ALA A 473 -72.70 -15.36 -17.96
N VAL A 474 -72.09 -15.84 -19.04
CA VAL A 474 -72.33 -17.16 -19.66
C VAL A 474 -71.06 -18.01 -19.49
N PRO A 475 -71.12 -19.29 -19.06
CA PRO A 475 -69.94 -20.05 -18.68
C PRO A 475 -69.13 -20.55 -19.89
N ALA A 476 -67.83 -20.22 -19.94
CA ALA A 476 -66.88 -20.72 -20.93
C ALA A 476 -66.20 -22.03 -20.47
N GLY A 477 -66.07 -23.00 -21.39
CA GLY A 477 -65.51 -24.33 -21.13
C GLY A 477 -63.98 -24.39 -21.02
N ARG A 478 -63.48 -25.56 -20.57
CA ARG A 478 -62.05 -25.84 -20.36
C ARG A 478 -61.22 -25.75 -21.64
N GLY A 479 -60.11 -25.02 -21.61
CA GLY A 479 -59.06 -25.05 -22.63
C GLY A 479 -57.66 -24.83 -22.05
N ARG A 480 -56.87 -25.89 -21.88
CA ARG A 480 -55.46 -25.80 -21.44
C ARG A 480 -54.55 -25.41 -22.61
N ARG A 481 -53.72 -24.38 -22.45
CA ARG A 481 -52.39 -24.28 -23.08
C ARG A 481 -51.44 -23.51 -22.15
N ALA A 482 -50.24 -24.05 -21.95
CA ALA A 482 -49.17 -23.37 -21.23
C ALA A 482 -48.31 -22.55 -22.19
N VAL A 483 -47.83 -21.39 -21.75
CA VAL A 483 -46.83 -20.58 -22.46
C VAL A 483 -45.76 -20.18 -21.46
N THR A 484 -44.52 -20.53 -21.73
CA THR A 484 -43.37 -20.25 -20.86
C THR A 484 -42.90 -18.82 -21.09
N VAL A 485 -42.73 -18.03 -20.03
CA VAL A 485 -42.15 -16.69 -20.13
C VAL A 485 -40.63 -16.79 -20.16
N VAL A 486 -40.00 -16.26 -21.21
CA VAL A 486 -38.56 -16.02 -21.29
C VAL A 486 -38.37 -14.55 -21.64
N SER A 487 -37.71 -13.80 -20.76
CA SER A 487 -37.46 -12.37 -20.97
C SER A 487 -36.27 -12.16 -21.90
N GLY A 488 -36.52 -11.56 -23.07
CA GLY A 488 -35.51 -11.02 -23.98
C GLY A 488 -35.94 -9.62 -24.42
N LEU A 489 -35.12 -8.61 -24.13
CA LEU A 489 -35.38 -7.21 -24.45
C LEU A 489 -34.46 -6.81 -25.60
N ASP A 490 -35.03 -6.62 -26.79
CA ASP A 490 -34.43 -5.87 -27.89
C ASP A 490 -35.57 -5.14 -28.63
N LEU A 491 -35.43 -3.82 -28.81
CA LEU A 491 -36.39 -2.96 -29.51
C LEU A 491 -35.61 -2.02 -30.44
N ASP A 492 -35.73 -2.24 -31.74
CA ASP A 492 -35.18 -1.38 -32.79
C ASP A 492 -36.37 -0.77 -33.59
N PRO A 493 -36.43 0.56 -33.84
CA PRO A 493 -37.69 1.23 -34.16
C PRO A 493 -37.89 1.55 -35.66
N GLY A 494 -39.14 1.80 -36.05
CA GLY A 494 -39.42 2.65 -37.21
C GLY A 494 -40.75 2.45 -37.94
N LEU A 495 -41.75 3.31 -37.68
CA LEU A 495 -42.27 4.29 -38.65
C LEU A 495 -43.34 5.20 -38.01
N LEU A 496 -43.36 6.48 -38.41
CA LEU A 496 -44.46 7.44 -38.16
C LEU A 496 -44.57 8.38 -39.37
N ALA A 497 -45.80 8.83 -39.69
CA ALA A 497 -46.02 9.82 -40.75
C ALA A 497 -47.29 10.67 -40.54
N GLY A 498 -47.10 11.99 -40.40
CA GLY A 498 -48.06 13.04 -40.81
C GLY A 498 -49.22 13.41 -39.86
N VAL A 499 -49.87 14.59 -39.97
CA VAL A 499 -49.72 15.76 -40.88
C VAL A 499 -50.27 17.07 -40.23
N ALA A 500 -49.63 18.24 -40.45
CA ALA A 500 -50.11 19.64 -40.18
C ALA A 500 -50.50 20.02 -38.71
N GLY A 501 -50.76 21.27 -38.28
CA GLY A 501 -50.67 22.67 -38.82
C GLY A 501 -51.61 23.63 -38.01
N VAL A 502 -51.61 24.98 -38.08
CA VAL A 502 -50.71 26.03 -38.65
C VAL A 502 -51.15 27.46 -38.14
N ALA A 503 -50.24 28.46 -38.14
CA ALA A 503 -50.43 29.93 -38.00
C ALA A 503 -50.78 30.62 -36.64
N GLY A 504 -50.36 31.89 -36.52
CA GLY A 504 -50.69 32.91 -35.47
C GLY A 504 -51.35 34.16 -36.12
N PRO A 505 -51.12 35.44 -35.72
CA PRO A 505 -50.25 36.06 -34.68
C PRO A 505 -51.08 36.76 -33.56
N GLY A 506 -50.64 37.71 -32.70
CA GLY A 506 -49.32 38.27 -32.31
C GLY A 506 -49.32 39.81 -32.09
N GLY A 507 -48.53 40.31 -31.11
CA GLY A 507 -48.41 41.73 -30.68
C GLY A 507 -48.31 41.84 -29.14
N ALA A 508 -47.14 42.02 -28.51
CA ALA A 508 -46.24 43.20 -28.44
C ALA A 508 -46.67 44.21 -27.35
N ALA A 509 -45.85 44.59 -26.38
CA ALA A 509 -44.47 44.18 -26.00
C ALA A 509 -44.32 44.31 -24.45
N GLU A 510 -43.19 44.12 -23.76
CA GLU A 510 -41.76 43.90 -24.07
C GLU A 510 -41.17 43.01 -22.90
N ALA A 511 -39.89 42.78 -22.57
CA ALA A 511 -38.54 43.26 -22.92
C ALA A 511 -37.47 42.16 -22.58
N VAL A 512 -36.18 42.55 -22.57
CA VAL A 512 -34.99 41.80 -22.08
C VAL A 512 -34.44 40.69 -23.01
N SER A 513 -33.11 40.61 -23.12
CA SER A 513 -32.32 39.92 -24.15
C SER A 513 -31.84 38.50 -23.76
N VAL A 514 -31.69 37.47 -24.62
CA VAL A 514 -31.26 37.31 -26.05
C VAL A 514 -29.72 37.33 -26.22
N PRO A 515 -29.05 36.37 -26.94
CA PRO A 515 -29.44 35.00 -27.31
C PRO A 515 -28.30 33.92 -27.49
N LEU A 516 -28.72 32.67 -27.82
CA LEU A 516 -28.16 31.64 -28.75
C LEU A 516 -26.68 31.15 -28.74
N ALA A 517 -26.48 29.99 -29.42
CA ALA A 517 -25.22 29.28 -29.65
C ALA A 517 -25.02 28.87 -31.14
N PRO A 518 -23.81 28.45 -31.58
CA PRO A 518 -23.53 27.91 -32.91
C PRO A 518 -23.09 26.39 -32.86
N PRO A 519 -22.52 25.72 -33.89
CA PRO A 519 -23.28 24.67 -34.59
C PRO A 519 -22.56 23.30 -34.76
N VAL A 520 -23.24 22.35 -35.44
CA VAL A 520 -22.77 20.98 -35.73
C VAL A 520 -22.16 20.86 -37.14
N VAL A 521 -21.07 20.09 -37.29
CA VAL A 521 -20.51 19.65 -38.59
C VAL A 521 -19.94 18.23 -38.49
N GLY A 522 -20.12 17.39 -39.53
CA GLY A 522 -19.19 16.30 -39.83
C GLY A 522 -19.68 14.84 -39.73
N ALA A 523 -20.67 14.44 -40.54
CA ALA A 523 -20.97 13.01 -40.76
C ALA A 523 -20.37 12.49 -42.08
N ARG A 524 -19.75 11.30 -42.06
CA ARG A 524 -19.35 10.54 -43.26
C ARG A 524 -20.11 9.22 -43.32
N VAL A 525 -20.65 8.90 -44.49
CA VAL A 525 -21.44 7.67 -44.75
C VAL A 525 -20.52 6.52 -45.14
N LEU A 526 -20.78 5.33 -44.59
CA LEU A 526 -20.32 4.05 -45.14
C LEU A 526 -21.49 3.06 -45.24
N ALA A 527 -21.49 2.22 -46.28
CA ALA A 527 -22.67 1.48 -46.71
C ALA A 527 -22.84 0.12 -46.01
N ARG A 528 -24.10 -0.28 -45.78
CA ARG A 528 -24.47 -1.65 -45.39
C ARG A 528 -24.03 -2.63 -46.49
N ARG A 529 -23.28 -3.69 -46.14
CA ARG A 529 -23.21 -4.92 -46.94
C ARG A 529 -24.32 -5.88 -46.48
N LYS A 530 -24.90 -6.59 -47.45
CA LYS A 530 -25.94 -7.61 -47.25
C LYS A 530 -25.28 -8.95 -46.84
N PRO A 531 -25.83 -9.72 -45.88
CA PRO A 531 -25.37 -11.08 -45.63
C PRO A 531 -25.72 -12.02 -46.80
N PRO A 532 -24.91 -13.07 -47.06
CA PRO A 532 -25.28 -14.16 -47.97
C PRO A 532 -26.38 -15.05 -47.34
N PRO A 533 -27.10 -15.85 -48.14
CA PRO A 533 -28.12 -16.77 -47.64
C PRO A 533 -27.51 -18.07 -47.08
N GLU A 534 -28.19 -18.57 -46.04
CA GLU A 534 -28.21 -19.95 -45.47
C GLU A 534 -26.88 -20.73 -45.37
#